data_AF-A0AAW2L5G6-F1
#
_entry.id   AF-A0AAW2L5G6-F1
#
_cell.length_a   1.000
_cell.length_b   1.000
_cell.length_c   1.000
_cell.angle_alpha   90.00
_cell.angle_beta   90.00
_cell.angle_gamma   90.00
#
_symmetry.space_group_name_H-M   'P 1'
#
loop_
_entity.id
_entity.type
_entity.pdbx_description
1 polymer ?
#
loop_
_entity_poly.entity_id
_entity_poly.type
_entity_poly.pdbx_seq_one_letter_code
_entity_poly.pdbx_strand_id
1 'polypeptide(L)'
;MRQKKKSRSVCCWSMLALVVLAIAAVILLIVMIKPTDDGAGTPGKPVKKYADALTLAMKFFDVQKSGKLEQNQIEWRGDSGLQDGSEAKLDLSKGMYDAGDHMKFGFPMAFTATVLSWAILEYGDQMQVVDQLEPARSSLKWITDYLINAHPSENVLYIQVGNPKLDHSCWNRPEDMKGKRPLRQVNTSAPGTDVASETAAALASASLVFKSVDSTYASSLLKHAKQLFAFADKYRKSYSISIPEVQSFYNSTGYGDELLWAAGWLYHATGEKSYFEYATGKTAEAYGNWGNPTWFSWITSWLELSFFGSKDVASNDVIGKYRETAEAVMCGFLPKSPTAAESRTEHGLIWVSEWNALQQSVSSAFLAVVYSDYMHTSRTPQISCSGSTFKASDLRDFAITQANYVLGDNPMQMSYVVGYGDTYPQQVHHRGASIPADETLHVKMVSSGLRRTHLIPI
;
A
#
# COMPACT_ATOMS: atom_id res chain seq x y z
N MET A 1 88.76 14.22 2.67
CA MET A 1 87.57 13.53 2.14
C MET A 1 86.38 13.72 3.09
N ARG A 2 85.51 14.72 2.86
CA ARG A 2 84.20 14.79 3.55
C ARG A 2 83.24 15.72 2.81
N GLN A 3 82.68 15.27 1.68
CA GLN A 3 81.48 15.86 1.10
C GLN A 3 80.70 14.79 0.32
N LYS A 4 79.37 15.00 0.21
CA LYS A 4 78.35 14.20 -0.50
C LYS A 4 77.63 13.12 0.33
N LYS A 5 76.79 13.55 1.28
CA LYS A 5 75.61 12.75 1.70
C LYS A 5 74.30 13.55 1.90
N LYS A 6 74.27 14.86 1.63
CA LYS A 6 73.06 15.71 1.82
C LYS A 6 72.15 15.87 0.58
N SER A 7 72.60 15.54 -0.63
CA SER A 7 71.85 15.85 -1.86
C SER A 7 70.75 14.84 -2.24
N ARG A 8 70.80 13.59 -1.76
CA ARG A 8 69.81 12.55 -2.14
C ARG A 8 68.50 12.65 -1.34
N SER A 9 68.55 13.18 -0.11
CA SER A 9 67.36 13.29 0.74
C SER A 9 66.38 14.32 0.18
N VAL A 10 66.84 15.54 -0.11
CA VAL A 10 65.99 16.65 -0.59
C VAL A 10 65.23 16.29 -1.87
N CYS A 11 65.88 15.57 -2.80
CA CYS A 11 65.27 15.13 -4.05
C CYS A 11 64.14 14.09 -3.85
N CYS A 12 64.30 13.17 -2.89
CA CYS A 12 63.25 12.22 -2.52
C CYS A 12 62.04 12.90 -1.87
N TRP A 13 62.27 13.89 -1.01
CA TRP A 13 61.18 14.64 -0.36
C TRP A 13 60.39 15.50 -1.36
N SER A 14 61.06 16.11 -2.35
CA SER A 14 60.39 16.84 -3.42
C SER A 14 59.59 15.93 -4.37
N MET A 15 60.09 14.73 -4.67
CA MET A 15 59.34 13.73 -5.45
C MET A 15 58.11 13.23 -4.69
N LEU A 16 58.24 12.98 -3.37
CA LEU A 16 57.12 12.57 -2.53
C LEU A 16 56.04 13.66 -2.47
N ALA A 17 56.44 14.92 -2.32
CA ALA A 17 55.52 16.06 -2.29
C ALA A 17 54.75 16.22 -3.62
N LEU A 18 55.42 16.03 -4.76
CA LEU A 18 54.77 16.06 -6.08
C LEU A 18 53.79 14.90 -6.27
N VAL A 19 54.10 13.71 -5.78
CA VAL A 19 53.19 12.56 -5.82
C VAL A 19 51.97 12.80 -4.93
N VAL A 20 52.15 13.34 -3.73
CA VAL A 20 51.05 13.68 -2.82
C VAL A 20 50.15 14.77 -3.42
N LEU A 21 50.73 15.79 -4.06
CA LEU A 21 49.96 16.84 -4.75
C LEU A 21 49.20 16.30 -5.97
N ALA A 22 49.80 15.38 -6.74
CA ALA A 22 49.13 14.74 -7.86
C ALA A 22 47.97 13.84 -7.40
N ILE A 23 48.16 13.09 -6.31
CA ILE A 23 47.08 12.28 -5.70
C ILE A 23 45.98 13.20 -5.16
N ALA A 24 46.33 14.29 -4.48
CA ALA A 24 45.35 15.25 -4.00
C ALA A 24 44.56 15.91 -5.14
N ALA A 25 45.21 16.25 -6.26
CA ALA A 25 44.56 16.80 -7.44
C ALA A 25 43.63 15.78 -8.12
N VAL A 26 44.03 14.50 -8.20
CA VAL A 26 43.18 13.41 -8.72
C VAL A 26 41.99 13.15 -7.79
N ILE A 27 42.17 13.18 -6.47
CA ILE A 27 41.07 13.08 -5.50
C ILE A 27 40.13 14.28 -5.66
N LEU A 28 40.65 15.50 -5.83
CA LEU A 28 39.82 16.69 -6.05
C LEU A 28 39.04 16.59 -7.37
N LEU A 29 39.65 16.04 -8.42
CA LEU A 29 39.00 15.78 -9.71
C LEU A 29 37.91 14.71 -9.57
N ILE A 30 38.15 13.65 -8.78
CA ILE A 30 37.16 12.59 -8.49
C ILE A 30 36.02 13.13 -7.61
N VAL A 31 36.29 14.08 -6.71
CA VAL A 31 35.27 14.75 -5.89
C VAL A 31 34.45 15.74 -6.72
N MET A 32 35.05 16.41 -7.70
CA MET A 32 34.34 17.30 -8.64
C MET A 32 33.63 16.55 -9.76
N ILE A 33 34.09 15.35 -10.12
CA ILE A 33 33.39 14.36 -10.96
C ILE A 33 32.68 13.36 -10.03
N LYS A 34 31.96 13.87 -9.02
CA LYS A 34 30.80 13.12 -8.56
C LYS A 34 29.85 13.07 -9.75
N PRO A 35 29.35 11.90 -10.15
CA PRO A 35 28.12 11.86 -10.91
C PRO A 35 27.15 12.76 -10.15
N THR A 36 26.49 13.70 -10.82
CA THR A 36 25.22 14.17 -10.31
C THR A 36 24.41 12.90 -10.08
N ASP A 37 24.26 12.55 -8.81
CA ASP A 37 23.26 11.61 -8.38
C ASP A 37 21.96 12.29 -8.82
N ASP A 38 21.50 11.98 -10.03
CA ASP A 38 20.12 12.25 -10.45
C ASP A 38 19.17 11.25 -9.75
N GLY A 39 19.60 10.71 -8.60
CA GLY A 39 18.82 9.93 -7.66
C GLY A 39 18.00 10.87 -6.79
N ALA A 40 16.68 10.66 -6.80
CA ALA A 40 15.68 11.42 -6.08
C ALA A 40 15.78 12.94 -6.31
N GLY A 41 15.33 13.38 -7.49
CA GLY A 41 15.10 14.80 -7.74
C GLY A 41 14.28 15.41 -6.59
N THR A 42 14.72 16.58 -6.11
CA THR A 42 14.01 17.35 -5.06
C THR A 42 12.51 17.34 -5.34
N PRO A 43 11.65 17.02 -4.35
CA PRO A 43 10.20 17.04 -4.54
C PRO A 43 9.79 18.31 -5.29
N GLY A 44 9.11 18.14 -6.42
CA GLY A 44 8.54 19.27 -7.15
C GLY A 44 7.65 20.09 -6.22
N LYS A 45 7.45 21.37 -6.53
CA LYS A 45 6.62 22.24 -5.70
C LYS A 45 5.24 21.59 -5.47
N PRO A 46 4.77 21.45 -4.22
CA PRO A 46 3.48 20.86 -3.94
C PRO A 46 2.37 21.58 -4.70
N VAL A 47 1.51 20.80 -5.35
CA VAL A 47 0.29 21.35 -5.93
C VAL A 47 -0.76 21.36 -4.83
N LYS A 48 -1.16 22.56 -4.39
CA LYS A 48 -2.05 22.76 -3.24
C LYS A 48 -3.28 21.86 -3.28
N LYS A 49 -3.92 21.73 -4.45
CA LYS A 49 -5.14 20.94 -4.63
C LYS A 49 -4.94 19.46 -4.25
N TYR A 50 -3.78 18.85 -4.51
CA TYR A 50 -3.49 17.47 -4.13
C TYR A 50 -3.05 17.35 -2.66
N ALA A 51 -2.35 18.36 -2.14
CA ALA A 51 -1.97 18.43 -0.73
C ALA A 51 -3.21 18.51 0.19
N ASP A 52 -4.19 19.34 -0.19
CA ASP A 52 -5.47 19.47 0.53
C ASP A 52 -6.24 18.13 0.50
N ALA A 53 -6.28 17.45 -0.65
CA ALA A 53 -6.94 16.15 -0.81
C ALA A 53 -6.26 15.06 0.03
N LEU A 54 -4.92 15.01 0.03
CA LEU A 54 -4.16 14.07 0.85
C LEU A 54 -4.42 14.29 2.35
N THR A 55 -4.52 15.55 2.78
CA THR A 55 -4.84 15.89 4.17
C THR A 55 -6.20 15.33 4.60
N LEU A 56 -7.21 15.39 3.72
CA LEU A 56 -8.53 14.81 3.98
C LEU A 56 -8.48 13.27 3.98
N ALA A 57 -7.79 12.66 3.03
CA ALA A 57 -7.58 11.21 2.99
C ALA A 57 -6.87 10.69 4.25
N MET A 58 -5.91 11.43 4.81
CA MET A 58 -5.29 11.04 6.09
C MET A 58 -6.25 11.14 7.28
N LYS A 59 -7.13 12.15 7.31
CA LYS A 59 -8.21 12.25 8.32
C LYS A 59 -9.22 11.12 8.22
N PHE A 60 -9.46 10.57 7.02
CA PHE A 60 -10.34 9.41 6.85
C PHE A 60 -9.85 8.21 7.67
N PHE A 61 -8.53 7.97 7.73
CA PHE A 61 -8.00 6.91 8.61
C PHE A 61 -8.33 7.13 10.08
N ASP A 62 -8.28 8.37 10.58
CA ASP A 62 -8.68 8.68 11.95
C ASP A 62 -10.18 8.45 12.19
N VAL A 63 -11.01 8.75 11.18
CA VAL A 63 -12.45 8.46 11.20
C VAL A 63 -12.75 6.97 11.29
N GLN A 64 -11.88 6.09 10.79
CA GLN A 64 -12.10 4.64 10.84
C GLN A 64 -11.55 3.96 12.11
N LYS A 65 -10.74 4.64 12.95
CA LYS A 65 -10.07 4.00 14.09
C LYS A 65 -11.07 3.39 15.08
N SER A 66 -10.90 2.11 15.42
CA SER A 66 -11.51 1.44 16.57
C SER A 66 -10.55 1.45 17.75
N GLY A 67 -11.08 1.35 18.98
CA GLY A 67 -10.30 1.26 20.20
C GLY A 67 -10.36 2.53 21.03
N LYS A 68 -9.41 2.67 21.96
CA LYS A 68 -9.24 3.88 22.77
C LYS A 68 -8.47 4.92 21.96
N LEU A 69 -9.11 6.01 21.55
CA LEU A 69 -8.49 6.95 20.62
C LEU A 69 -7.40 7.79 21.33
N GLU A 70 -6.22 7.82 20.72
CA GLU A 70 -5.07 8.60 21.20
C GLU A 70 -4.90 9.83 20.31
N GLN A 71 -4.74 11.03 20.91
CA GLN A 71 -4.57 12.29 20.17
C GLN A 71 -5.66 12.54 19.10
N ASN A 72 -6.91 12.21 19.43
CA ASN A 72 -8.02 12.27 18.49
C ASN A 72 -8.25 13.69 17.93
N GLN A 73 -8.16 13.83 16.61
CA GLN A 73 -8.43 15.08 15.89
C GLN A 73 -9.87 15.15 15.34
N ILE A 74 -10.65 14.07 15.45
CA ILE A 74 -12.02 13.98 14.96
C ILE A 74 -12.97 14.14 16.13
N GLU A 75 -13.45 15.37 16.36
CA GLU A 75 -14.21 15.76 17.57
C GLU A 75 -15.47 14.91 17.83
N TRP A 76 -16.11 14.39 16.77
CA TRP A 76 -17.32 13.58 16.87
C TRP A 76 -17.07 12.08 17.04
N ARG A 77 -15.80 11.64 16.96
CA ARG A 77 -15.37 10.26 17.26
C ARG A 77 -14.97 10.13 18.73
N GLY A 78 -15.24 8.97 19.31
CA GLY A 78 -14.85 8.60 20.66
C GLY A 78 -14.35 7.15 20.76
N ASP A 79 -14.06 6.75 21.98
CA ASP A 79 -13.61 5.39 22.30
C ASP A 79 -14.68 4.35 21.95
N SER A 80 -14.29 3.29 21.23
CA SER A 80 -15.20 2.25 20.77
C SER A 80 -14.53 0.87 20.72
N GLY A 81 -15.31 -0.21 20.77
CA GLY A 81 -14.76 -1.58 20.63
C GLY A 81 -13.72 -1.98 21.69
N LEU A 82 -13.75 -1.36 22.87
CA LEU A 82 -12.70 -1.51 23.91
C LEU A 82 -12.54 -2.93 24.47
N GLN A 83 -13.54 -3.80 24.28
CA GLN A 83 -13.53 -5.19 24.74
C GLN A 83 -13.23 -6.19 23.62
N ASP A 84 -12.97 -5.71 22.40
CA ASP A 84 -12.66 -6.59 21.27
C ASP A 84 -11.41 -7.43 21.61
N GLY A 85 -11.53 -8.76 21.52
CA GLY A 85 -10.45 -9.69 21.85
C GLY A 85 -10.52 -10.32 23.26
N SER A 86 -11.37 -9.80 24.16
CA SER A 86 -11.36 -10.23 25.57
C SER A 86 -11.68 -11.71 25.76
N GLU A 87 -12.52 -12.30 24.91
CA GLU A 87 -12.84 -13.74 24.95
C GLU A 87 -11.66 -14.66 24.61
N ALA A 88 -10.68 -14.13 23.86
CA ALA A 88 -9.42 -14.81 23.53
C ALA A 88 -8.26 -14.40 24.45
N LYS A 89 -8.49 -13.52 25.43
CA LYS A 89 -7.44 -12.88 26.26
C LYS A 89 -6.42 -12.11 25.42
N LEU A 90 -6.88 -11.46 24.36
CA LEU A 90 -6.08 -10.60 23.48
C LEU A 90 -6.62 -9.17 23.52
N ASP A 91 -5.76 -8.20 23.28
CA ASP A 91 -6.18 -6.84 22.98
C ASP A 91 -6.35 -6.68 21.47
N LEU A 92 -7.60 -6.85 21.01
CA LEU A 92 -7.99 -6.60 19.63
C LEU A 92 -8.83 -5.33 19.55
N SER A 93 -8.60 -4.31 20.39
CA SER A 93 -9.38 -3.06 20.39
C SER A 93 -9.02 -2.12 19.24
N LYS A 94 -7.72 -1.92 18.98
CA LYS A 94 -7.15 -1.10 17.87
C LYS A 94 -7.51 -1.64 16.48
N GLY A 95 -7.08 -0.96 15.42
CA GLY A 95 -7.39 -1.31 14.03
C GLY A 95 -8.51 -0.42 13.48
N MET A 96 -9.01 -0.76 12.29
CA MET A 96 -9.98 0.08 11.57
C MET A 96 -11.33 -0.62 11.43
N TYR A 97 -12.41 0.15 11.50
CA TYR A 97 -13.67 -0.30 10.91
C TYR A 97 -13.56 -0.29 9.39
N ASP A 98 -14.15 -1.29 8.76
CA ASP A 98 -13.90 -1.61 7.36
C ASP A 98 -14.46 -0.57 6.39
N ALA A 99 -15.71 -0.16 6.59
CA ALA A 99 -16.39 0.79 5.74
C ALA A 99 -17.30 1.71 6.58
N GLY A 100 -18.59 1.80 6.24
CA GLY A 100 -19.58 2.49 7.05
C GLY A 100 -20.16 1.67 8.21
N ASP A 101 -19.67 0.46 8.42
CA ASP A 101 -20.06 -0.49 9.46
C ASP A 101 -19.07 -0.47 10.64
N HIS A 102 -19.24 -1.37 11.61
CA HIS A 102 -18.27 -1.51 12.69
C HIS A 102 -17.58 -2.88 12.68
N MET A 103 -17.58 -3.54 11.53
CA MET A 103 -16.85 -4.78 11.35
C MET A 103 -15.37 -4.49 11.21
N LYS A 104 -14.55 -5.38 11.76
CA LYS A 104 -13.11 -5.37 11.53
C LYS A 104 -12.75 -6.56 10.68
N PHE A 105 -12.75 -6.38 9.37
CA PHE A 105 -12.35 -7.43 8.43
C PHE A 105 -10.84 -7.37 8.21
N GLY A 106 -10.14 -8.43 8.60
CA GLY A 106 -8.67 -8.47 8.60
C GLY A 106 -8.07 -8.45 7.19
N PHE A 107 -8.74 -9.04 6.20
CA PHE A 107 -8.22 -9.12 4.84
C PHE A 107 -8.11 -7.75 4.14
N PRO A 108 -9.20 -6.96 3.97
CA PRO A 108 -9.09 -5.61 3.42
C PRO A 108 -8.28 -4.65 4.28
N MET A 109 -8.28 -4.84 5.61
CA MET A 109 -7.46 -4.04 6.52
C MET A 109 -5.96 -4.27 6.32
N ALA A 110 -5.55 -5.54 6.15
CA ALA A 110 -4.16 -5.88 5.83
C ALA A 110 -3.75 -5.31 4.47
N PHE A 111 -4.60 -5.46 3.44
CA PHE A 111 -4.37 -4.86 2.13
C PHE A 111 -4.17 -3.34 2.21
N THR A 112 -5.01 -2.65 3.00
CA THR A 112 -4.90 -1.21 3.23
C THR A 112 -3.55 -0.84 3.86
N ALA A 113 -3.08 -1.62 4.85
CA ALA A 113 -1.76 -1.40 5.45
C ALA A 113 -0.62 -1.64 4.46
N THR A 114 -0.71 -2.64 3.58
CA THR A 114 0.31 -2.88 2.56
C THR A 114 0.39 -1.74 1.56
N VAL A 115 -0.75 -1.28 1.03
CA VAL A 115 -0.79 -0.17 0.06
C VAL A 115 -0.38 1.16 0.70
N LEU A 116 -0.77 1.42 1.95
CA LEU A 116 -0.32 2.60 2.69
C LEU A 116 1.19 2.55 2.94
N SER A 117 1.73 1.38 3.29
CA SER A 117 3.18 1.20 3.43
C SER A 117 3.89 1.47 2.11
N TRP A 118 3.37 0.92 1.00
CA TRP A 118 3.93 1.15 -0.32
C TRP A 118 3.91 2.63 -0.71
N ALA A 119 2.80 3.33 -0.51
CA ALA A 119 2.71 4.78 -0.76
C ALA A 119 3.71 5.59 0.08
N ILE A 120 3.94 5.22 1.35
CA ILE A 120 4.94 5.89 2.20
C ILE A 120 6.36 5.59 1.71
N LEU A 121 6.64 4.37 1.24
CA LEU A 121 7.96 4.00 0.73
C LEU A 121 8.30 4.74 -0.57
N GLU A 122 7.33 4.90 -1.47
CA GLU A 122 7.54 5.60 -2.76
C GLU A 122 7.51 7.13 -2.59
N TYR A 123 6.59 7.65 -1.78
CA TYR A 123 6.24 9.08 -1.76
C TYR A 123 6.34 9.75 -0.38
N GLY A 124 7.04 9.13 0.57
CA GLY A 124 7.18 9.64 1.93
C GLY A 124 7.79 11.04 2.00
N ASP A 125 8.76 11.35 1.13
CA ASP A 125 9.38 12.67 1.06
C ASP A 125 8.37 13.74 0.60
N GLN A 126 7.51 13.42 -0.37
CA GLN A 126 6.46 14.32 -0.84
C GLN A 126 5.38 14.51 0.24
N MET A 127 5.01 13.44 0.96
CA MET A 127 4.12 13.53 2.12
C MET A 127 4.72 14.41 3.22
N GLN A 128 6.03 14.35 3.44
CA GLN A 128 6.72 15.17 4.43
C GLN A 128 6.67 16.67 4.10
N VAL A 129 6.77 17.04 2.82
CA VAL A 129 6.70 18.44 2.38
C VAL A 129 5.33 19.08 2.68
N VAL A 130 4.28 18.27 2.83
CA VAL A 130 2.91 18.73 3.12
C VAL A 130 2.41 18.26 4.51
N ASP A 131 3.33 17.89 5.39
CA ASP A 131 3.07 17.48 6.77
C ASP A 131 2.12 16.27 6.93
N GLN A 132 2.07 15.38 5.93
CA GLN A 132 1.22 14.18 5.93
C GLN A 132 1.98 12.87 6.19
N LEU A 133 3.32 12.89 6.27
CA LEU A 133 4.09 11.67 6.52
C LEU A 133 3.84 11.07 7.92
N GLU A 134 3.84 11.90 8.97
CA GLU A 134 3.58 11.43 10.33
C GLU A 134 2.13 10.98 10.55
N PRO A 135 1.09 11.67 10.05
CA PRO A 135 -0.27 11.13 9.99
C PRO A 135 -0.34 9.76 9.31
N ALA A 136 0.31 9.59 8.15
CA ALA A 136 0.33 8.33 7.43
C ALA A 136 1.00 7.20 8.25
N ARG A 137 2.15 7.48 8.85
CA ARG A 137 2.86 6.54 9.74
C ARG A 137 2.05 6.18 10.99
N SER A 138 1.39 7.16 11.61
CA SER A 138 0.53 6.94 12.77
C SER A 138 -0.64 6.01 12.44
N SER A 139 -1.31 6.26 11.32
CA SER A 139 -2.40 5.41 10.82
C SER A 139 -1.93 4.00 10.46
N LEU A 140 -0.78 3.88 9.78
CA LEU A 140 -0.18 2.59 9.49
C LEU A 140 0.13 1.81 10.78
N LYS A 141 0.77 2.47 11.76
CA LYS A 141 1.09 1.87 13.05
C LYS A 141 -0.17 1.40 13.79
N TRP A 142 -1.25 2.17 13.74
CA TRP A 142 -2.53 1.79 14.35
C TRP A 142 -3.08 0.47 13.80
N ILE A 143 -2.98 0.29 12.48
CA ILE A 143 -3.38 -0.95 11.81
C ILE A 143 -2.43 -2.09 12.18
N THR A 144 -1.12 -1.88 12.10
CA THR A 144 -0.15 -2.95 12.34
C THR A 144 -0.07 -3.39 13.80
N ASP A 145 -0.35 -2.50 14.77
CA ASP A 145 -0.52 -2.87 16.18
C ASP A 145 -1.67 -3.89 16.35
N TYR A 146 -2.79 -3.67 15.66
CA TYR A 146 -3.89 -4.64 15.64
C TYR A 146 -3.49 -5.97 14.97
N LEU A 147 -2.81 -5.92 13.82
CA LEU A 147 -2.40 -7.12 13.10
C LEU A 147 -1.38 -7.97 13.88
N ILE A 148 -0.46 -7.34 14.62
CA ILE A 148 0.44 -8.04 15.55
C ILE A 148 -0.38 -8.77 16.62
N ASN A 149 -1.29 -8.06 17.29
CA ASN A 149 -2.10 -8.63 18.37
C ASN A 149 -3.05 -9.73 17.87
N ALA A 150 -3.51 -9.63 16.63
CA ALA A 150 -4.32 -10.62 15.96
C ALA A 150 -3.54 -11.92 15.63
N HIS A 151 -2.21 -11.90 15.68
CA HIS A 151 -1.34 -13.07 15.46
C HIS A 151 -0.65 -13.50 16.79
N PRO A 152 -1.38 -14.13 17.72
CA PRO A 152 -0.84 -14.47 19.04
C PRO A 152 0.12 -15.67 19.03
N SER A 153 0.13 -16.48 17.97
CA SER A 153 0.98 -17.67 17.85
C SER A 153 1.15 -18.04 16.38
N GLU A 154 2.22 -18.78 16.06
CA GLU A 154 2.73 -18.97 14.69
C GLU A 154 1.71 -19.42 13.63
N ASN A 155 0.68 -20.16 14.03
CA ASN A 155 -0.32 -20.72 13.10
C ASN A 155 -1.76 -20.32 13.49
N VAL A 156 -1.94 -19.16 14.12
CA VAL A 156 -3.24 -18.60 14.48
C VAL A 156 -3.28 -17.12 14.14
N LEU A 157 -4.24 -16.74 13.28
CA LEU A 157 -4.50 -15.35 12.94
C LEU A 157 -5.99 -15.05 13.12
N TYR A 158 -6.31 -14.07 13.96
CA TYR A 158 -7.65 -13.50 14.08
C TYR A 158 -7.92 -12.57 12.89
N ILE A 159 -8.93 -12.91 12.10
CA ILE A 159 -9.22 -12.25 10.83
C ILE A 159 -10.52 -11.43 10.86
N GLN A 160 -11.29 -11.53 11.95
CA GLN A 160 -12.55 -10.82 12.07
C GLN A 160 -12.89 -10.54 13.53
N VAL A 161 -13.35 -9.32 13.79
CA VAL A 161 -14.06 -8.98 15.03
C VAL A 161 -15.44 -8.44 14.69
N GLY A 162 -16.46 -9.02 15.32
CA GLY A 162 -17.87 -8.69 15.09
C GLY A 162 -18.62 -9.79 14.33
N ASN A 163 -19.95 -9.70 14.36
CA ASN A 163 -20.84 -10.53 13.55
C ASN A 163 -21.50 -9.63 12.51
N PRO A 164 -21.23 -9.82 11.21
CA PRO A 164 -21.66 -8.86 10.20
C PRO A 164 -23.19 -8.83 10.05
N LYS A 165 -23.90 -9.94 10.28
CA LYS A 165 -25.37 -9.93 10.25
C LYS A 165 -25.96 -9.07 11.37
N LEU A 166 -25.39 -9.16 12.57
CA LEU A 166 -25.85 -8.36 13.71
C LEU A 166 -25.45 -6.90 13.56
N ASP A 167 -24.20 -6.64 13.18
CA ASP A 167 -23.68 -5.30 12.93
C ASP A 167 -24.49 -4.59 11.84
N HIS A 168 -24.74 -5.28 10.72
CA HIS A 168 -25.46 -4.70 9.58
C HIS A 168 -26.96 -4.54 9.82
N SER A 169 -27.52 -5.25 10.81
CA SER A 169 -28.92 -5.08 11.23
C SER A 169 -29.15 -3.83 12.10
N CYS A 170 -28.08 -3.20 12.57
CA CYS A 170 -28.13 -2.03 13.44
C CYS A 170 -27.51 -0.79 12.77
N TRP A 171 -28.11 0.37 13.00
CA TRP A 171 -27.57 1.66 12.60
C TRP A 171 -27.38 2.54 13.83
N ASN A 172 -26.19 2.44 14.44
CA ASN A 172 -25.77 3.16 15.63
C ASN A 172 -24.36 3.72 15.43
N ARG A 173 -23.87 4.56 16.35
CA ARG A 173 -22.47 4.99 16.36
C ARG A 173 -21.56 3.85 16.83
N PRO A 174 -20.26 3.86 16.45
CA PRO A 174 -19.31 2.88 16.96
C PRO A 174 -19.18 2.94 18.49
N GLU A 175 -19.28 4.13 19.08
CA GLU A 175 -19.24 4.34 20.53
C GLU A 175 -20.46 3.74 21.26
N ASP A 176 -21.58 3.58 20.54
CA ASP A 176 -22.86 3.08 21.07
C ASP A 176 -23.12 1.60 20.76
N MET A 177 -22.09 0.87 20.29
CA MET A 177 -22.21 -0.56 20.05
C MET A 177 -22.57 -1.33 21.32
N LYS A 178 -23.60 -2.17 21.22
CA LYS A 178 -24.05 -3.06 22.30
C LYS A 178 -23.94 -4.51 21.86
N GLY A 179 -23.72 -5.39 22.83
CA GLY A 179 -23.66 -6.83 22.60
C GLY A 179 -22.26 -7.34 22.31
N LYS A 180 -22.15 -8.66 22.15
CA LYS A 180 -20.86 -9.33 21.92
C LYS A 180 -20.41 -9.15 20.48
N ARG A 181 -19.11 -8.89 20.30
CA ARG A 181 -18.44 -8.81 19.00
C ARG A 181 -17.55 -10.05 18.86
N PRO A 182 -18.09 -11.17 18.31
CA PRO A 182 -17.37 -12.44 18.30
C PRO A 182 -16.14 -12.39 17.40
N LEU A 183 -15.17 -13.23 17.74
CA LEU A 183 -13.92 -13.37 16.99
C LEU A 183 -14.01 -14.48 15.96
N ARG A 184 -13.34 -14.31 14.81
CA ARG A 184 -13.02 -15.40 13.88
C ARG A 184 -11.55 -15.44 13.60
N GLN A 185 -11.03 -16.65 13.44
CA GLN A 185 -9.62 -16.90 13.18
C GLN A 185 -9.43 -17.95 12.10
N VAL A 186 -8.29 -17.89 11.44
CA VAL A 186 -7.74 -18.97 10.62
C VAL A 186 -6.63 -19.66 11.41
N ASN A 187 -6.51 -20.97 11.22
CA ASN A 187 -5.50 -21.81 11.88
C ASN A 187 -5.22 -23.07 11.06
N THR A 188 -4.45 -24.01 11.60
CA THR A 188 -4.08 -25.26 10.89
C THR A 188 -5.27 -26.16 10.52
N SER A 189 -6.41 -26.06 11.21
CA SER A 189 -7.63 -26.83 10.93
C SER A 189 -8.60 -26.10 10.00
N ALA A 190 -8.59 -24.77 10.00
CA ALA A 190 -9.33 -23.90 9.10
C ALA A 190 -8.37 -22.85 8.50
N PRO A 191 -7.54 -23.22 7.50
CA PRO A 191 -6.51 -22.33 6.99
C PRO A 191 -7.08 -21.18 6.16
N GLY A 192 -6.30 -20.11 6.01
CA GLY A 192 -6.63 -18.96 5.17
C GLY A 192 -5.37 -18.34 4.59
N THR A 193 -4.90 -18.91 3.48
CA THR A 193 -3.62 -18.58 2.86
C THR A 193 -3.58 -17.16 2.35
N ASP A 194 -4.63 -16.72 1.69
CA ASP A 194 -4.84 -15.36 1.19
C ASP A 194 -4.70 -14.33 2.32
N VAL A 195 -5.60 -14.36 3.32
CA VAL A 195 -5.61 -13.38 4.42
C VAL A 195 -4.34 -13.44 5.28
N ALA A 196 -3.76 -14.62 5.48
CA ALA A 196 -2.50 -14.74 6.20
C ALA A 196 -1.31 -14.21 5.40
N SER A 197 -1.28 -14.43 4.09
CA SER A 197 -0.23 -13.89 3.20
C SER A 197 -0.36 -12.37 3.06
N GLU A 198 -1.56 -11.83 2.90
CA GLU A 198 -1.75 -10.37 2.85
C GLU A 198 -1.38 -9.71 4.18
N THR A 199 -1.68 -10.35 5.32
CA THR A 199 -1.21 -9.87 6.63
C THR A 199 0.32 -9.95 6.73
N ALA A 200 0.95 -10.97 6.16
CA ALA A 200 2.40 -11.05 6.08
C ALA A 200 2.99 -9.92 5.20
N ALA A 201 2.36 -9.61 4.06
CA ALA A 201 2.74 -8.51 3.17
C ALA A 201 2.63 -7.15 3.88
N ALA A 202 1.54 -6.92 4.60
CA ALA A 202 1.30 -5.71 5.39
C ALA A 202 2.39 -5.49 6.44
N LEU A 203 2.73 -6.53 7.20
CA LEU A 203 3.73 -6.44 8.25
C LEU A 203 5.16 -6.37 7.69
N ALA A 204 5.46 -7.06 6.58
CA ALA A 204 6.76 -6.98 5.92
C ALA A 204 7.00 -5.58 5.31
N SER A 205 6.04 -5.04 4.56
CA SER A 205 6.11 -3.69 3.98
C SER A 205 6.20 -2.60 5.06
N ALA A 206 5.38 -2.68 6.11
CA ALA A 206 5.46 -1.75 7.23
C ALA A 206 6.81 -1.82 7.96
N SER A 207 7.45 -3.00 8.03
CA SER A 207 8.78 -3.11 8.63
C SER A 207 9.84 -2.28 7.91
N LEU A 208 9.71 -2.08 6.59
CA LEU A 208 10.57 -1.19 5.81
C LEU A 208 10.33 0.28 6.19
N VAL A 209 9.06 0.69 6.28
CA VAL A 209 8.66 2.06 6.66
C VAL A 209 9.23 2.44 8.03
N PHE A 210 9.12 1.55 9.01
CA PHE A 210 9.56 1.82 10.38
C PHE A 210 11.03 1.51 10.64
N LYS A 211 11.78 0.94 9.67
CA LYS A 211 13.16 0.48 9.90
C LYS A 211 14.08 1.56 10.45
N SER A 212 13.97 2.80 9.94
CA SER A 212 14.76 3.95 10.38
C SER A 212 14.10 4.77 11.50
N VAL A 213 12.82 4.53 11.79
CA VAL A 213 12.01 5.26 12.78
C VAL A 213 12.01 4.54 14.13
N ASP A 214 11.75 3.22 14.11
CA ASP A 214 11.76 2.32 15.26
C ASP A 214 12.18 0.91 14.81
N SER A 215 13.48 0.64 14.90
CA SER A 215 14.06 -0.65 14.46
C SER A 215 13.57 -1.84 15.29
N THR A 216 13.18 -1.63 16.54
CA THR A 216 12.67 -2.70 17.41
C THR A 216 11.27 -3.09 16.97
N TYR A 217 10.41 -2.10 16.72
CA TYR A 217 9.08 -2.34 16.17
C TYR A 217 9.14 -2.97 14.77
N ALA A 218 9.99 -2.46 13.88
CA ALA A 218 10.24 -3.05 12.56
C ALA A 218 10.66 -4.52 12.65
N SER A 219 11.54 -4.87 13.59
CA SER A 219 11.96 -6.27 13.80
C SER A 219 10.79 -7.14 14.28
N SER A 220 9.90 -6.60 15.12
CA SER A 220 8.70 -7.32 15.57
C SER A 220 7.72 -7.55 14.43
N LEU A 221 7.48 -6.53 13.60
CA LEU A 221 6.63 -6.63 12.41
C LEU A 221 7.15 -7.74 11.49
N LEU A 222 8.45 -7.71 11.19
CA LEU A 222 9.08 -8.68 10.29
C LEU A 222 9.04 -10.11 10.85
N LYS A 223 9.17 -10.29 12.17
CA LYS A 223 9.01 -11.61 12.80
C LYS A 223 7.61 -12.18 12.55
N HIS A 224 6.56 -11.39 12.79
CA HIS A 224 5.18 -11.82 12.55
C HIS A 224 4.93 -12.10 11.06
N ALA A 225 5.47 -11.26 10.17
CA ALA A 225 5.37 -11.46 8.72
C ALA A 225 5.92 -12.82 8.27
N LYS A 226 7.14 -13.18 8.72
CA LYS A 226 7.77 -14.47 8.38
C LYS A 226 6.96 -15.66 8.90
N GLN A 227 6.45 -15.58 10.12
CA GLN A 227 5.62 -16.63 10.72
C GLN A 227 4.31 -16.82 9.96
N LEU A 228 3.61 -15.73 9.65
CA LEU A 228 2.35 -15.76 8.91
C LEU A 228 2.52 -16.28 7.48
N PHE A 229 3.59 -15.89 6.78
CA PHE A 229 3.90 -16.43 5.47
C PHE A 229 4.18 -17.93 5.52
N ALA A 230 4.98 -18.39 6.49
CA ALA A 230 5.25 -19.82 6.68
C ALA A 230 3.97 -20.62 7.00
N PHE A 231 3.08 -20.06 7.82
CA PHE A 231 1.77 -20.63 8.10
C PHE A 231 0.90 -20.72 6.84
N ALA A 232 0.79 -19.62 6.08
CA ALA A 232 -0.01 -19.54 4.86
C ALA A 232 0.46 -20.55 3.79
N ASP A 233 1.77 -20.62 3.58
CA ASP A 233 2.38 -21.50 2.57
C ASP A 233 2.28 -22.98 2.93
N LYS A 234 2.38 -23.31 4.22
CA LYS A 234 2.31 -24.69 4.72
C LYS A 234 0.88 -25.25 4.72
N TYR A 235 -0.12 -24.42 5.02
CA TYR A 235 -1.52 -24.83 5.13
C TYR A 235 -2.35 -24.13 4.05
N ARG A 236 -2.24 -24.61 2.80
CA ARG A 236 -2.83 -23.93 1.64
C ARG A 236 -4.34 -24.16 1.51
N LYS A 237 -5.12 -23.09 1.70
CA LYS A 237 -6.57 -23.02 1.41
C LYS A 237 -7.05 -21.58 1.48
N SER A 238 -7.92 -21.15 0.56
CA SER A 238 -8.58 -19.83 0.66
C SER A 238 -9.39 -19.72 1.94
N TYR A 239 -9.28 -18.60 2.65
CA TYR A 239 -9.98 -18.44 3.93
C TYR A 239 -11.50 -18.50 3.76
N SER A 240 -12.02 -18.03 2.62
CA SER A 240 -13.45 -18.03 2.33
C SER A 240 -14.01 -19.42 2.08
N ILE A 241 -13.17 -20.40 1.74
CA ILE A 241 -13.56 -21.81 1.68
C ILE A 241 -13.54 -22.44 3.08
N SER A 242 -12.57 -22.05 3.92
CA SER A 242 -12.51 -22.52 5.31
C SER A 242 -13.58 -21.92 6.21
N ILE A 243 -14.01 -20.69 5.92
CA ILE A 243 -15.00 -19.92 6.69
C ILE A 243 -16.02 -19.34 5.69
N PRO A 244 -16.98 -20.15 5.19
CA PRO A 244 -17.92 -19.73 4.15
C PRO A 244 -18.72 -18.46 4.47
N GLU A 245 -18.90 -18.13 5.74
CA GLU A 245 -19.66 -16.96 6.17
C GLU A 245 -18.99 -15.62 5.83
N VAL A 246 -17.73 -15.60 5.40
CA VAL A 246 -17.05 -14.38 4.93
C VAL A 246 -17.37 -14.08 3.46
N GLN A 247 -17.81 -15.08 2.68
CA GLN A 247 -18.02 -14.97 1.23
C GLN A 247 -19.04 -13.89 0.84
N SER A 248 -20.02 -13.62 1.69
CA SER A 248 -21.04 -12.59 1.44
C SER A 248 -20.52 -11.16 1.59
N PHE A 249 -19.28 -10.98 2.07
CA PHE A 249 -18.68 -9.67 2.34
C PHE A 249 -17.37 -9.53 1.57
N TYR A 250 -16.36 -10.31 1.95
CA TYR A 250 -15.06 -10.36 1.29
C TYR A 250 -14.82 -11.82 0.89
N ASN A 251 -15.15 -12.15 -0.35
CA ASN A 251 -14.84 -13.46 -0.90
C ASN A 251 -13.42 -13.48 -1.45
N SER A 252 -12.73 -14.60 -1.27
CA SER A 252 -11.48 -14.89 -1.96
C SER A 252 -11.73 -15.69 -3.24
N THR A 253 -11.07 -15.29 -4.31
CA THR A 253 -11.07 -15.98 -5.62
C THR A 253 -9.81 -16.82 -5.84
N GLY A 254 -8.85 -16.74 -4.93
CA GLY A 254 -7.51 -17.32 -5.06
C GLY A 254 -6.64 -16.96 -3.86
N TYR A 255 -5.43 -17.50 -3.80
CA TYR A 255 -4.42 -17.12 -2.80
C TYR A 255 -3.00 -17.06 -3.39
N GLY A 256 -2.88 -17.37 -4.68
CA GLY A 256 -1.59 -17.53 -5.34
C GLY A 256 -0.91 -16.19 -5.53
N ASP A 257 -1.71 -15.19 -5.88
CA ASP A 257 -1.37 -13.79 -5.92
C ASP A 257 -0.90 -13.26 -4.56
N GLU A 258 -1.63 -13.51 -3.47
CA GLU A 258 -1.19 -13.06 -2.14
C GLU A 258 0.12 -13.74 -1.69
N LEU A 259 0.34 -15.02 -2.03
CA LEU A 259 1.61 -15.69 -1.74
C LEU A 259 2.78 -15.02 -2.47
N LEU A 260 2.62 -14.70 -3.76
CA LEU A 260 3.65 -14.02 -4.53
C LEU A 260 3.83 -12.58 -4.07
N TRP A 261 2.76 -11.88 -3.74
CA TRP A 261 2.79 -10.54 -3.15
C TRP A 261 3.55 -10.49 -1.81
N ALA A 262 3.23 -11.40 -0.88
CA ALA A 262 3.87 -11.47 0.42
C ALA A 262 5.35 -11.86 0.34
N ALA A 263 5.69 -12.82 -0.53
CA ALA A 263 7.09 -13.16 -0.81
C ALA A 263 7.88 -11.95 -1.33
N GLY A 264 7.23 -11.04 -2.07
CA GLY A 264 7.85 -9.80 -2.55
C GLY A 264 8.23 -8.89 -1.43
N TRP A 265 7.24 -8.49 -0.64
CA TRP A 265 7.49 -7.63 0.50
C TRP A 265 8.48 -8.24 1.49
N LEU A 266 8.45 -9.55 1.70
CA LEU A 266 9.44 -10.25 2.52
C LEU A 266 10.85 -10.22 1.92
N TYR A 267 10.99 -10.38 0.61
CA TYR A 267 12.28 -10.25 -0.05
C TYR A 267 12.82 -8.82 0.05
N HIS A 268 11.99 -7.80 -0.21
CA HIS A 268 12.37 -6.39 -0.05
C HIS A 268 12.80 -6.09 1.41
N ALA A 269 12.08 -6.63 2.39
CA ALA A 269 12.38 -6.42 3.81
C ALA A 269 13.66 -7.14 4.29
N THR A 270 14.00 -8.29 3.72
CA THR A 270 15.01 -9.21 4.28
C THR A 270 16.26 -9.39 3.41
N GLY A 271 16.12 -9.28 2.09
CA GLY A 271 17.13 -9.71 1.12
C GLY A 271 17.34 -11.23 1.05
N GLU A 272 16.49 -12.05 1.69
CA GLU A 272 16.65 -13.50 1.70
C GLU A 272 16.27 -14.11 0.34
N LYS A 273 17.23 -14.79 -0.29
CA LYS A 273 17.06 -15.37 -1.64
C LYS A 273 15.91 -16.37 -1.74
N SER A 274 15.55 -17.04 -0.65
CA SER A 274 14.42 -17.98 -0.63
C SER A 274 13.10 -17.32 -1.03
N TYR A 275 12.84 -16.09 -0.59
CA TYR A 275 11.62 -15.35 -0.97
C TYR A 275 11.66 -14.89 -2.43
N PHE A 276 12.83 -14.47 -2.91
CA PHE A 276 13.04 -14.17 -4.33
C PHE A 276 12.78 -15.40 -5.19
N GLU A 277 13.44 -16.53 -4.90
CA GLU A 277 13.27 -17.79 -5.63
C GLU A 277 11.83 -18.30 -5.56
N TYR A 278 11.14 -18.12 -4.43
CA TYR A 278 9.73 -18.44 -4.31
C TYR A 278 8.91 -17.64 -5.33
N ALA A 279 9.15 -16.34 -5.42
CA ALA A 279 8.36 -15.44 -6.24
C ALA A 279 8.81 -15.30 -7.70
N THR A 280 9.97 -15.84 -8.07
CA THR A 280 10.46 -15.83 -9.45
C THR A 280 10.76 -17.24 -9.98
N GLY A 281 10.39 -18.28 -9.23
CA GLY A 281 10.61 -19.68 -9.59
C GLY A 281 9.30 -20.42 -9.88
N LYS A 282 9.24 -21.70 -9.49
CA LYS A 282 8.11 -22.59 -9.80
C LYS A 282 6.77 -22.10 -9.25
N THR A 283 6.75 -21.48 -8.07
CA THR A 283 5.51 -20.94 -7.50
C THR A 283 4.98 -19.78 -8.33
N ALA A 284 5.87 -18.92 -8.83
CA ALA A 284 5.53 -17.85 -9.75
C ALA A 284 4.95 -18.39 -11.06
N GLU A 285 5.56 -19.43 -11.62
CA GLU A 285 5.02 -20.08 -12.82
C GLU A 285 3.62 -20.65 -12.59
N ALA A 286 3.35 -21.19 -11.40
CA ALA A 286 2.06 -21.77 -11.05
C ALA A 286 0.96 -20.73 -10.81
N TYR A 287 1.29 -19.56 -10.25
CA TYR A 287 0.30 -18.59 -9.79
C TYR A 287 0.35 -17.22 -10.49
N GLY A 288 1.36 -16.95 -11.32
CA GLY A 288 1.58 -15.64 -11.91
C GLY A 288 0.52 -15.19 -12.92
N ASN A 289 -0.26 -16.12 -13.48
CA ASN A 289 -1.36 -15.85 -14.43
C ASN A 289 -0.95 -14.86 -15.54
N TRP A 290 0.21 -15.11 -16.16
CA TRP A 290 0.87 -14.21 -17.10
C TRP A 290 0.00 -13.83 -18.29
N GLY A 291 0.04 -12.55 -18.68
CA GLY A 291 -0.72 -12.04 -19.83
C GLY A 291 -2.22 -11.90 -19.60
N ASN A 292 -2.72 -12.16 -18.38
CA ASN A 292 -4.10 -11.94 -17.99
C ASN A 292 -4.18 -10.90 -16.86
N PRO A 293 -3.89 -9.62 -17.17
CA PRO A 293 -3.78 -8.56 -16.18
C PRO A 293 -5.13 -8.28 -15.49
N THR A 294 -5.12 -8.22 -14.17
CA THR A 294 -6.23 -7.70 -13.35
C THR A 294 -6.02 -6.20 -13.07
N TRP A 295 -7.11 -5.49 -12.74
CA TRP A 295 -7.13 -4.03 -12.57
C TRP A 295 -6.25 -3.49 -11.44
N PHE A 296 -6.08 -4.28 -10.38
CA PHE A 296 -5.06 -4.08 -9.36
C PHE A 296 -4.16 -5.31 -9.36
N SER A 297 -3.02 -5.22 -10.05
CA SER A 297 -2.12 -6.35 -10.21
C SER A 297 -0.95 -6.22 -9.24
N TRP A 298 -0.87 -7.14 -8.28
CA TRP A 298 0.28 -7.36 -7.38
C TRP A 298 1.63 -7.51 -8.13
N ILE A 299 1.59 -7.77 -9.45
CA ILE A 299 2.74 -7.80 -10.36
C ILE A 299 3.54 -6.49 -10.33
N THR A 300 2.92 -5.38 -9.94
CA THR A 300 3.60 -4.09 -9.86
C THR A 300 4.58 -3.93 -8.70
N SER A 301 4.45 -4.66 -7.58
CA SER A 301 5.48 -4.62 -6.52
C SER A 301 6.79 -5.27 -6.94
N TRP A 302 6.74 -6.14 -7.94
CA TRP A 302 7.92 -6.82 -8.49
C TRP A 302 8.62 -5.98 -9.56
N LEU A 303 8.09 -4.81 -9.89
CA LEU A 303 8.68 -3.96 -10.91
C LEU A 303 9.95 -3.29 -10.43
N GLU A 304 10.05 -2.85 -9.18
CA GLU A 304 11.32 -2.33 -8.64
C GLU A 304 12.43 -3.35 -8.87
N LEU A 305 12.17 -4.63 -8.59
CA LEU A 305 13.13 -5.71 -8.83
C LEU A 305 13.38 -5.98 -10.32
N SER A 306 12.35 -5.91 -11.15
CA SER A 306 12.45 -6.06 -12.61
C SER A 306 13.28 -4.94 -13.27
N PHE A 307 13.32 -3.76 -12.64
CA PHE A 307 13.99 -2.57 -13.14
C PHE A 307 15.36 -2.32 -12.50
N PHE A 308 15.58 -2.72 -11.25
CA PHE A 308 16.79 -2.44 -10.46
C PHE A 308 17.61 -3.67 -10.08
N GLY A 309 17.28 -4.82 -10.67
CA GLY A 309 17.82 -6.10 -10.26
C GLY A 309 19.34 -6.29 -10.45
N SER A 310 19.92 -6.98 -9.47
CA SER A 310 21.28 -7.51 -9.47
C SER A 310 21.50 -8.55 -10.60
N LYS A 311 22.73 -9.09 -10.75
CA LYS A 311 23.03 -10.12 -11.77
C LYS A 311 22.06 -11.32 -11.75
N ASP A 312 21.45 -11.62 -10.61
CA ASP A 312 20.49 -12.73 -10.44
C ASP A 312 19.12 -12.45 -11.11
N VAL A 313 18.79 -11.18 -11.34
CA VAL A 313 17.51 -10.73 -11.94
C VAL A 313 17.57 -10.67 -13.46
N ALA A 314 18.69 -10.23 -14.01
CA ALA A 314 18.86 -10.01 -15.46
C ALA A 314 18.75 -11.29 -16.32
N SER A 315 18.84 -12.48 -15.69
CA SER A 315 18.77 -13.79 -16.37
C SER A 315 17.50 -14.60 -16.07
N ASN A 316 16.49 -14.02 -15.40
CA ASN A 316 15.29 -14.76 -15.02
C ASN A 316 14.10 -14.43 -15.97
N ASP A 317 13.70 -15.43 -16.77
CA ASP A 317 12.57 -15.33 -17.71
C ASP A 317 11.24 -14.95 -17.04
N VAL A 318 11.03 -15.31 -15.77
CA VAL A 318 9.81 -14.96 -15.01
C VAL A 318 9.74 -13.45 -14.77
N ILE A 319 10.88 -12.78 -14.58
CA ILE A 319 10.94 -11.33 -14.39
C ILE A 319 10.56 -10.60 -15.67
N GLY A 320 10.93 -11.14 -16.83
CA GLY A 320 10.43 -10.68 -18.13
C GLY A 320 8.90 -10.73 -18.19
N LYS A 321 8.28 -11.84 -17.73
CA LYS A 321 6.82 -12.00 -17.71
C LYS A 321 6.11 -11.05 -16.75
N TYR A 322 6.70 -10.75 -15.59
CA TYR A 322 6.20 -9.71 -14.68
C TYR A 322 6.16 -8.36 -15.39
N ARG A 323 7.28 -7.97 -16.01
CA ARG A 323 7.36 -6.72 -16.76
C ARG A 323 6.36 -6.66 -17.90
N GLU A 324 6.27 -7.69 -18.74
CA GLU A 324 5.31 -7.76 -19.85
C GLU A 324 3.87 -7.64 -19.35
N THR A 325 3.53 -8.30 -18.25
CA THR A 325 2.18 -8.25 -17.70
C THR A 325 1.88 -6.85 -17.12
N ALA A 326 2.84 -6.21 -16.44
CA ALA A 326 2.67 -4.84 -15.99
C ALA A 326 2.56 -3.83 -17.15
N GLU A 327 3.36 -4.00 -18.20
CA GLU A 327 3.26 -3.18 -19.42
C GLU A 327 1.87 -3.35 -20.05
N ALA A 328 1.31 -4.56 -20.07
CA ALA A 328 -0.05 -4.79 -20.54
C ALA A 328 -1.11 -4.04 -19.70
N VAL A 329 -0.98 -4.01 -18.37
CA VAL A 329 -1.83 -3.18 -17.48
C VAL A 329 -1.71 -1.70 -17.85
N MET A 330 -0.48 -1.18 -17.95
CA MET A 330 -0.22 0.23 -18.29
C MET A 330 -0.79 0.59 -19.66
N CYS A 331 -0.63 -0.29 -20.65
CA CYS A 331 -1.22 -0.13 -21.97
C CYS A 331 -2.76 -0.10 -21.92
N GLY A 332 -3.39 -0.87 -21.03
CA GLY A 332 -4.84 -0.82 -20.80
C GLY A 332 -5.32 0.51 -20.21
N PHE A 333 -4.49 1.14 -19.38
CA PHE A 333 -4.81 2.43 -18.75
C PHE A 333 -4.71 3.62 -19.71
N LEU A 334 -3.90 3.54 -20.76
CA LEU A 334 -3.67 4.64 -21.67
C LEU A 334 -4.80 4.74 -22.72
N PRO A 335 -5.58 5.84 -22.78
CA PRO A 335 -6.75 5.91 -23.67
C PRO A 335 -6.41 5.93 -25.17
N LYS A 336 -5.18 6.32 -25.52
CA LYS A 336 -4.69 6.32 -26.91
C LYS A 336 -4.01 5.00 -27.29
N SER A 337 -3.89 4.06 -26.35
CA SER A 337 -3.31 2.75 -26.62
C SER A 337 -4.22 1.92 -27.53
N PRO A 338 -3.69 1.18 -28.51
CA PRO A 338 -4.47 0.21 -29.27
C PRO A 338 -5.08 -0.92 -28.41
N THR A 339 -4.56 -1.11 -27.20
CA THR A 339 -5.08 -2.08 -26.21
C THR A 339 -5.69 -1.39 -25.00
N ALA A 340 -6.12 -0.14 -25.15
CA ALA A 340 -6.84 0.59 -24.11
C ALA A 340 -8.04 -0.23 -23.63
N ALA A 341 -8.22 -0.31 -22.32
CA ALA A 341 -9.28 -1.10 -21.75
C ALA A 341 -10.66 -0.44 -21.97
N GLU A 342 -11.66 -1.26 -22.31
CA GLU A 342 -13.03 -0.81 -22.58
C GLU A 342 -13.78 -0.35 -21.33
N SER A 343 -13.34 -0.78 -20.14
CA SER A 343 -13.96 -0.43 -18.86
C SER A 343 -13.63 1.01 -18.45
N ARG A 344 -14.22 1.95 -19.19
CA ARG A 344 -14.03 3.39 -19.04
C ARG A 344 -15.33 4.12 -19.38
N THR A 345 -15.60 5.19 -18.65
CA THR A 345 -16.70 6.11 -18.98
C THR A 345 -16.38 6.93 -20.24
N GLU A 346 -17.39 7.54 -20.84
CA GLU A 346 -17.24 8.48 -21.96
C GLU A 346 -16.26 9.63 -21.64
N HIS A 347 -16.23 10.05 -20.37
CA HIS A 347 -15.36 11.14 -19.89
C HIS A 347 -14.02 10.66 -19.30
N GLY A 348 -13.64 9.41 -19.56
CA GLY A 348 -12.26 8.97 -19.35
C GLY A 348 -11.96 8.29 -18.01
N LEU A 349 -12.90 8.26 -17.06
CA LEU A 349 -12.76 7.54 -15.79
C LEU A 349 -12.70 6.03 -16.01
N ILE A 350 -11.69 5.34 -15.46
CA ILE A 350 -11.67 3.87 -15.39
C ILE A 350 -12.84 3.39 -14.55
N TRP A 351 -13.72 2.59 -15.13
CA TRP A 351 -14.97 2.14 -14.51
C TRP A 351 -15.17 0.64 -14.77
N VAL A 352 -14.80 -0.17 -13.79
CA VAL A 352 -14.73 -1.64 -13.90
C VAL A 352 -15.99 -2.32 -13.39
N SER A 353 -16.54 -1.80 -12.29
CA SER A 353 -17.67 -2.36 -11.58
C SER A 353 -18.49 -1.21 -11.01
N GLU A 354 -19.80 -1.41 -10.92
CA GLU A 354 -20.70 -0.47 -10.25
C GLU A 354 -20.35 -0.33 -8.77
N TRP A 355 -19.94 -1.43 -8.13
CA TRP A 355 -19.42 -1.43 -6.77
C TRP A 355 -17.94 -1.04 -6.77
N ASN A 356 -17.61 -0.01 -5.98
CA ASN A 356 -16.25 0.50 -5.75
C ASN A 356 -15.59 1.07 -7.02
N ALA A 357 -16.39 1.68 -7.91
CA ALA A 357 -15.94 2.24 -9.17
C ALA A 357 -14.67 3.11 -9.04
N LEU A 358 -14.68 4.05 -8.09
CA LEU A 358 -13.58 4.99 -7.90
C LEU A 358 -12.34 4.35 -7.28
N GLN A 359 -12.49 3.27 -6.50
CA GLN A 359 -11.36 2.54 -5.94
C GLN A 359 -10.45 2.03 -7.07
N GLN A 360 -11.04 1.49 -8.14
CA GLN A 360 -10.28 1.01 -9.29
C GLN A 360 -9.60 2.16 -10.02
N SER A 361 -10.29 3.29 -10.21
CA SER A 361 -9.69 4.45 -10.88
C SER A 361 -8.49 5.03 -10.10
N VAL A 362 -8.61 5.17 -8.79
CA VAL A 362 -7.54 5.66 -7.90
C VAL A 362 -6.37 4.67 -7.86
N SER A 363 -6.67 3.37 -7.75
CA SER A 363 -5.69 2.30 -7.84
C SER A 363 -4.92 2.32 -9.16
N SER A 364 -5.61 2.43 -10.31
CA SER A 364 -4.96 2.54 -11.61
C SER A 364 -4.07 3.78 -11.72
N ALA A 365 -4.53 4.91 -11.16
CA ALA A 365 -3.73 6.13 -11.12
C ALA A 365 -2.44 5.92 -10.33
N PHE A 366 -2.52 5.35 -9.13
CA PHE A 366 -1.36 5.06 -8.29
C PHE A 366 -0.35 4.15 -9.00
N LEU A 367 -0.81 3.03 -9.57
CA LEU A 367 0.05 2.12 -10.32
C LEU A 367 0.72 2.78 -11.53
N ALA A 368 0.01 3.66 -12.25
CA ALA A 368 0.56 4.38 -13.39
C ALA A 368 1.65 5.39 -12.98
N VAL A 369 1.50 6.10 -11.85
CA VAL A 369 2.55 6.99 -11.34
C VAL A 369 3.78 6.18 -10.92
N VAL A 370 3.60 5.12 -10.14
CA VAL A 370 4.72 4.29 -9.68
C VAL A 370 5.46 3.67 -10.86
N TYR A 371 4.74 3.13 -11.85
CA TYR A 371 5.35 2.60 -13.06
C TYR A 371 6.12 3.65 -13.84
N SER A 372 5.55 4.86 -13.99
CA SER A 372 6.24 6.00 -14.62
C SER A 372 7.54 6.35 -13.89
N ASP A 373 7.56 6.29 -12.57
CA ASP A 373 8.76 6.61 -11.78
C ASP A 373 9.84 5.53 -11.98
N TYR A 374 9.45 4.26 -12.02
CA TYR A 374 10.37 3.18 -12.35
C TYR A 374 10.89 3.26 -13.79
N MET A 375 10.08 3.70 -14.75
CA MET A 375 10.58 3.97 -16.11
C MET A 375 11.70 5.01 -16.10
N HIS A 376 11.56 6.08 -15.31
CA HIS A 376 12.61 7.09 -15.17
C HIS A 376 13.86 6.53 -14.53
N THR A 377 13.73 5.90 -13.35
CA THR A 377 14.87 5.43 -12.58
C THR A 377 15.61 4.29 -13.31
N SER A 378 14.90 3.45 -14.07
CA SER A 378 15.48 2.38 -14.91
C SER A 378 15.98 2.83 -16.28
N ARG A 379 15.78 4.10 -16.64
CA ARG A 379 16.07 4.65 -17.97
C ARG A 379 15.33 3.91 -19.10
N THR A 380 14.13 3.43 -18.83
CA THR A 380 13.22 2.88 -19.85
C THR A 380 12.51 4.03 -20.56
N PRO A 381 12.86 4.35 -21.82
CA PRO A 381 12.39 5.57 -22.47
C PRO A 381 10.90 5.51 -22.84
N GLN A 382 10.40 4.31 -23.14
CA GLN A 382 9.03 4.08 -23.60
C GLN A 382 8.62 2.63 -23.36
N ILE A 383 7.30 2.40 -23.24
CA ILE A 383 6.65 1.09 -23.33
C ILE A 383 6.02 0.91 -24.72
N SER A 384 5.85 -0.33 -25.16
CA SER A 384 5.25 -0.67 -26.45
C SER A 384 3.88 -1.32 -26.25
N CYS A 385 2.82 -0.69 -26.76
CA CYS A 385 1.45 -1.17 -26.71
C CYS A 385 0.99 -1.49 -28.15
N SER A 386 1.10 -2.75 -28.56
CA SER A 386 0.69 -3.23 -29.90
C SER A 386 1.22 -2.36 -31.06
N GLY A 387 2.50 -2.00 -31.02
CA GLY A 387 3.18 -1.22 -32.06
C GLY A 387 3.13 0.30 -31.87
N SER A 388 2.29 0.81 -30.97
CA SER A 388 2.34 2.21 -30.51
C SER A 388 3.25 2.35 -29.30
N THR A 389 3.93 3.49 -29.14
CA THR A 389 4.87 3.71 -28.04
C THR A 389 4.40 4.85 -27.13
N PHE A 390 4.61 4.67 -25.83
CA PHE A 390 4.18 5.61 -24.80
C PHE A 390 5.30 5.87 -23.81
N LYS A 391 5.43 7.12 -23.38
CA LYS A 391 6.46 7.58 -22.44
C LYS A 391 5.92 7.56 -21.00
N ALA A 392 6.84 7.66 -20.06
CA ALA A 392 6.54 7.88 -18.64
C ALA A 392 5.55 9.05 -18.42
N SER A 393 5.71 10.15 -19.18
CA SER A 393 4.79 11.30 -19.12
C SER A 393 3.35 10.94 -19.47
N ASP A 394 3.11 10.03 -20.41
CA ASP A 394 1.75 9.62 -20.80
C ASP A 394 1.04 8.89 -19.64
N LEU A 395 1.79 8.10 -18.86
CA LEU A 395 1.27 7.42 -17.66
C LEU A 395 0.97 8.40 -16.53
N ARG A 396 1.85 9.38 -16.29
CA ARG A 396 1.61 10.46 -15.31
C ARG A 396 0.41 11.31 -15.72
N ASP A 397 0.28 11.68 -16.98
CA ASP A 397 -0.86 12.43 -17.48
C ASP A 397 -2.16 11.65 -17.28
N PHE A 398 -2.16 10.34 -17.58
CA PHE A 398 -3.30 9.47 -17.26
C PHE A 398 -3.63 9.50 -15.76
N ALA A 399 -2.65 9.30 -14.87
CA ALA A 399 -2.90 9.31 -13.44
C ALA A 399 -3.49 10.65 -12.95
N ILE A 400 -2.99 11.77 -13.49
CA ILE A 400 -3.52 13.11 -13.23
C ILE A 400 -4.99 13.22 -13.67
N THR A 401 -5.37 12.64 -14.82
CA THR A 401 -6.78 12.67 -15.27
C THR A 401 -7.70 11.96 -14.28
N GLN A 402 -7.31 10.79 -13.76
CA GLN A 402 -8.13 10.04 -12.80
C GLN A 402 -8.24 10.79 -11.47
N ALA A 403 -7.12 11.33 -10.96
CA ALA A 403 -7.12 12.14 -9.75
C ALA A 403 -7.98 13.42 -9.90
N ASN A 404 -7.84 14.14 -11.02
CA ASN A 404 -8.66 15.32 -11.28
C ASN A 404 -10.15 14.97 -11.38
N TYR A 405 -10.50 13.86 -12.03
CA TYR A 405 -11.89 13.41 -12.13
C TYR A 405 -12.48 13.18 -10.74
N VAL A 406 -11.76 12.49 -9.86
CA VAL A 406 -12.17 12.25 -8.46
C VAL A 406 -12.33 13.56 -7.69
N LEU A 407 -11.48 14.55 -7.97
CA LEU A 407 -11.47 15.85 -7.27
C LEU A 407 -12.43 16.90 -7.88
N GLY A 408 -13.17 16.57 -8.94
CA GLY A 408 -14.24 17.42 -9.47
C GLY A 408 -14.17 17.76 -10.95
N ASP A 409 -13.10 17.36 -11.67
CA ASP A 409 -13.01 17.52 -13.13
C ASP A 409 -13.79 16.40 -13.85
N ASN A 410 -15.10 16.43 -13.63
CA ASN A 410 -16.05 15.46 -14.15
C ASN A 410 -17.35 16.16 -14.57
N PRO A 411 -18.25 15.48 -15.32
CA PRO A 411 -19.48 16.10 -15.83
C PRO A 411 -20.40 16.68 -14.75
N MET A 412 -20.29 16.22 -13.50
CA MET A 412 -21.08 16.73 -12.38
C MET A 412 -20.45 17.94 -11.69
N GLN A 413 -19.22 18.32 -12.05
CA GLN A 413 -18.45 19.40 -11.41
C GLN A 413 -18.40 19.23 -9.88
N MET A 414 -18.29 17.98 -9.44
CA MET A 414 -18.45 17.57 -8.05
C MET A 414 -17.29 16.70 -7.62
N SER A 415 -16.64 17.06 -6.53
CA SER A 415 -15.65 16.20 -5.88
C SER A 415 -16.33 14.94 -5.37
N TYR A 416 -15.68 13.79 -5.50
CA TYR A 416 -16.09 12.54 -4.86
C TYR A 416 -15.35 12.29 -3.53
N VAL A 417 -14.46 13.20 -3.12
CA VAL A 417 -13.82 13.20 -1.79
C VAL A 417 -14.65 14.08 -0.86
N VAL A 418 -15.13 13.50 0.24
CA VAL A 418 -15.97 14.22 1.21
C VAL A 418 -15.17 15.35 1.87
N GLY A 419 -15.74 16.55 1.89
CA GLY A 419 -15.10 17.75 2.45
C GLY A 419 -14.10 18.43 1.52
N TYR A 420 -13.94 17.97 0.29
CA TYR A 420 -13.06 18.59 -0.70
C TYR A 420 -13.85 19.39 -1.75
N GLY A 421 -13.38 20.60 -2.04
CA GLY A 421 -14.03 21.50 -3.02
C GLY A 421 -15.38 22.04 -2.55
N ASP A 422 -16.08 22.75 -3.43
CA ASP A 422 -17.34 23.42 -3.08
C ASP A 422 -18.55 22.49 -3.11
N THR A 423 -18.51 21.44 -3.95
CA THR A 423 -19.58 20.46 -4.10
C THR A 423 -19.04 19.06 -3.93
N TYR A 424 -19.52 18.33 -2.92
CA TYR A 424 -19.13 16.96 -2.58
C TYR A 424 -20.28 16.20 -1.90
N PRO A 425 -20.24 14.85 -1.78
CA PRO A 425 -21.31 14.06 -1.21
C PRO A 425 -21.57 14.43 0.25
N GLN A 426 -22.82 14.76 0.58
CA GLN A 426 -23.22 15.15 1.94
C GLN A 426 -23.82 13.99 2.75
N GLN A 427 -24.20 12.90 2.09
CA GLN A 427 -24.86 11.75 2.69
C GLN A 427 -24.14 10.46 2.27
N VAL A 428 -23.04 10.17 2.96
CA VAL A 428 -22.31 8.92 2.75
C VAL A 428 -22.90 7.79 3.59
N HIS A 429 -22.78 6.56 3.10
CA HIS A 429 -23.22 5.38 3.82
C HIS A 429 -22.23 5.04 4.93
N HIS A 430 -22.24 5.84 6.01
CA HIS A 430 -21.31 5.70 7.11
C HIS A 430 -21.99 5.98 8.46
N ARG A 431 -22.10 4.96 9.32
CA ARG A 431 -22.79 5.02 10.61
C ARG A 431 -22.30 6.16 11.50
N GLY A 432 -21.01 6.18 11.81
CA GLY A 432 -20.40 7.21 12.67
C GLY A 432 -20.63 8.65 12.19
N ALA A 433 -20.41 8.93 10.91
CA ALA A 433 -20.64 10.25 10.31
C ALA A 433 -22.12 10.64 10.17
N SER A 434 -23.04 9.68 10.14
CA SER A 434 -24.48 9.93 9.91
C SER A 434 -25.29 10.26 11.17
N ILE A 435 -24.70 10.09 12.35
CA ILE A 435 -25.39 10.25 13.64
C ILE A 435 -24.68 11.35 14.44
N PRO A 436 -25.38 12.43 14.84
CA PRO A 436 -24.81 13.50 15.66
C PRO A 436 -24.25 12.97 16.99
N ALA A 437 -23.16 13.59 17.46
CA ALA A 437 -22.47 13.13 18.66
C ALA A 437 -23.25 13.40 19.97
N ASP A 438 -24.18 14.35 19.93
CA ASP A 438 -25.00 14.88 21.04
C ASP A 438 -26.41 14.26 21.11
N GLU A 439 -26.83 13.48 20.12
CA GLU A 439 -28.11 12.78 20.15
C GLU A 439 -27.98 11.42 20.86
N THR A 440 -28.51 11.32 22.08
CA THR A 440 -28.90 10.01 22.63
C THR A 440 -30.03 9.46 21.77
N LEU A 441 -29.72 8.58 20.82
CA LEU A 441 -30.69 8.00 19.90
C LEU A 441 -31.79 7.22 20.66
N HIS A 442 -32.97 7.83 20.74
CA HIS A 442 -34.21 7.08 20.79
C HIS A 442 -34.34 6.31 19.48
N VAL A 443 -34.25 4.99 19.56
CA VAL A 443 -34.38 4.04 18.45
C VAL A 443 -35.58 4.39 17.58
N LYS A 444 -35.33 5.00 16.42
CA LYS A 444 -36.27 5.04 15.30
C LYS A 444 -35.62 4.28 14.14
N MET A 445 -36.12 3.06 13.90
CA MET A 445 -35.90 2.35 12.65
C MET A 445 -36.44 3.21 11.52
N VAL A 446 -35.55 3.78 10.70
CA VAL A 446 -35.94 4.32 9.39
C VAL A 446 -35.62 3.26 8.36
N SER A 447 -36.64 2.47 8.00
CA SER A 447 -36.64 1.77 6.72
C SER A 447 -36.80 2.84 5.63
N SER A 448 -35.82 2.96 4.74
CA SER A 448 -36.07 3.60 3.45
C SER A 448 -35.32 2.86 2.35
N GLY A 449 -36.10 2.15 1.55
CA GLY A 449 -35.71 1.77 0.22
C GLY A 449 -35.58 3.04 -0.60
N LEU A 450 -34.35 3.43 -0.90
CA LEU A 450 -34.00 4.43 -1.91
C LEU A 450 -32.72 3.93 -2.56
N ARG A 451 -32.71 3.95 -3.90
CA ARG A 451 -31.61 3.48 -4.74
C ARG A 451 -30.32 4.09 -4.23
N ARG A 452 -29.45 3.25 -3.67
CA ARG A 452 -28.24 3.67 -2.99
C ARG A 452 -27.16 3.93 -4.04
N THR A 453 -26.89 5.19 -4.33
CA THR A 453 -25.57 5.57 -4.83
C THR A 453 -24.59 5.35 -3.68
N HIS A 454 -23.92 4.20 -3.73
CA HIS A 454 -22.91 3.78 -2.78
C HIS A 454 -21.59 4.50 -3.08
N LEU A 455 -21.52 5.78 -2.74
CA LEU A 455 -20.26 6.50 -2.69
C LEU A 455 -19.58 6.12 -1.38
N ILE A 456 -18.50 5.35 -1.50
CA ILE A 456 -17.54 5.13 -0.42
C ILE A 456 -16.87 6.48 -0.16
N PRO A 457 -16.79 6.96 1.08
CA PRO A 457 -15.89 8.06 1.41
C PRO A 457 -14.46 7.59 1.12
N ILE A 458 -13.86 8.12 0.07
CA ILE A 458 -12.42 7.94 -0.21
C ILE A 458 -11.63 8.89 0.68
#